data_AF-A0A3B9WTF0-F1
#
_entry.id   AF-A0A3B9WTF0-F1
#
_cell.length_a   1.000
_cell.length_b   1.000
_cell.length_c   1.000
_cell.angle_alpha   90.00
_cell.angle_beta   90.00
_cell.angle_gamma   90.00
#
_symmetry.space_group_name_H-M   'P 1'
#
loop_
_entity.id
_entity.type
_entity.pdbx_description
1 polymer ?
#
loop_
_entity_poly.entity_id
_entity_poly.type
_entity_poly.pdbx_seq_one_letter_code
_entity_poly.pdbx_strand_id
1 'polypeptide(L)'
;MEIALLCTGVIIFVASFFIKDKSRNDQGIDTEAEQQRIRQLMDRELDNMKLKVNDATDETVEYAMEKAERSLEKISNEKIMAVNDYSNMIMEEIDKNHKEVMFLYDMLSDKQADVSNSVRKVEATVREAEDFSSAARYSTEEFRKNLDDYSNRKLEEVKQAAQSVYEPYPGAAEANDMPPADETVPYTPYIPPRVDRPLTAIDMLKAKQREADIKPVFNTLNTDSFKSVEASSISLTDPGEVLRDVPQGNDIGYDAETGMIDTIKDDDPKPAPEVPKKQSSSFMKGFGGSRNNNQKIIELHEQGKSTVEIAKELNLGVGEVKLVIDLFK
;
A
#
# COMPACT_ATOMS: atom_id res chain seq x y z
N MET A 1 137.34 -34.42 28.19
CA MET A 1 136.42 -33.70 27.26
C MET A 1 134.97 -33.77 27.75
N GLU A 2 134.67 -34.57 28.78
CA GLU A 2 133.32 -34.77 29.32
C GLU A 2 132.75 -33.55 30.06
N ILE A 3 133.58 -32.80 30.81
CA ILE A 3 133.13 -31.59 31.54
C ILE A 3 132.63 -30.49 30.59
N ALA A 4 133.20 -30.39 29.39
CA ALA A 4 132.83 -29.36 28.42
C ALA A 4 131.41 -29.57 27.88
N LEU A 5 131.02 -30.82 27.58
CA LEU A 5 129.67 -31.15 27.13
C LEU A 5 128.61 -30.94 28.23
N LEU A 6 128.98 -31.18 29.49
CA LEU A 6 128.08 -30.97 30.64
C LEU A 6 127.75 -29.48 30.84
N CYS A 7 128.75 -28.60 30.75
CA CYS A 7 128.51 -27.15 30.84
C CYS A 7 127.63 -26.63 29.68
N THR A 8 127.84 -27.10 28.46
CA THR A 8 127.03 -26.69 27.29
C THR A 8 125.57 -27.16 27.42
N GLY A 9 125.35 -28.36 27.95
CA GLY A 9 124.00 -28.87 28.22
C GLY A 9 123.22 -28.02 29.24
N VAL A 10 123.89 -27.58 30.31
CA VAL A 10 123.27 -26.72 31.33
C VAL A 10 122.89 -25.35 30.75
N ILE A 11 123.73 -24.78 29.87
CA ILE A 11 123.44 -23.50 29.20
C ILE A 11 122.20 -23.61 28.30
N ILE A 12 122.08 -24.68 27.52
CA ILE A 12 120.92 -24.91 26.63
C ILE A 12 119.64 -25.12 27.46
N PHE A 13 119.72 -25.80 28.60
CA PHE A 13 118.59 -26.02 29.49
C PHE A 13 118.05 -24.71 30.09
N VAL A 14 118.94 -23.82 30.55
CA VAL A 14 118.56 -22.50 31.07
C VAL A 14 118.01 -21.59 29.95
N ALA A 15 118.58 -21.66 28.76
CA ALA A 15 118.07 -20.93 27.59
C ALA A 15 116.65 -21.39 27.19
N SER A 16 116.33 -22.68 27.36
CA SER A 16 115.00 -23.22 27.08
C SER A 16 113.91 -22.69 28.04
N PHE A 17 114.28 -22.41 29.29
CA PHE A 17 113.39 -21.74 30.25
C PHE A 17 113.06 -20.30 29.84
N PHE A 18 114.03 -19.56 29.28
CA PHE A 18 113.80 -18.20 28.79
C PHE A 18 112.91 -18.14 27.54
N ILE A 19 112.92 -19.18 26.70
CA ILE A 19 112.07 -19.24 25.49
C ILE A 19 110.62 -19.61 25.82
N LYS A 20 110.40 -20.44 26.85
CA LYS A 20 109.05 -20.91 27.22
C LYS A 20 108.22 -19.85 27.96
N ASP A 21 108.84 -18.80 28.49
CA ASP A 21 108.16 -17.72 29.23
C ASP A 21 107.83 -16.48 28.39
N LYS A 22 108.01 -16.54 27.06
CA LYS A 22 107.66 -15.45 26.14
C LYS A 22 106.77 -15.88 24.97
N SER A 23 105.87 -16.84 25.19
CA SER A 23 104.85 -17.18 24.19
C SER A 23 103.47 -17.45 24.77
N ARG A 24 103.07 -16.65 25.76
CA ARG A 24 101.65 -16.43 26.03
C ARG A 24 101.37 -14.94 25.99
N ASN A 25 101.53 -14.40 24.78
CA ASN A 25 100.93 -13.12 24.43
C ASN A 25 99.43 -13.39 24.38
N ASP A 26 98.77 -13.06 25.47
CA ASP A 26 97.32 -13.07 25.60
C ASP A 26 96.77 -12.11 24.55
N GLN A 27 96.40 -12.64 23.38
CA GLN A 27 95.50 -11.95 22.46
C GLN A 27 94.12 -11.97 23.12
N GLY A 28 93.97 -11.15 24.15
CA GLY A 28 92.67 -10.69 24.60
C GLY A 28 92.04 -10.01 23.40
N ILE A 29 91.13 -10.73 22.75
CA ILE A 29 90.17 -10.16 21.83
C ILE A 29 89.54 -9.00 22.60
N ASP A 30 89.74 -7.78 22.10
CA ASP A 30 89.19 -6.55 22.64
C ASP A 30 87.66 -6.62 22.51
N THR A 31 87.06 -7.32 23.46
CA THR A 31 85.70 -7.84 23.37
C THR A 31 84.70 -6.68 23.38
N GLU A 32 85.09 -5.54 23.96
CA GLU A 32 84.30 -4.31 23.96
C GLU A 32 84.32 -3.61 22.60
N ALA A 33 85.48 -3.51 21.94
CA ALA A 33 85.59 -2.91 20.61
C ALA A 33 84.86 -3.75 19.54
N GLU A 34 84.88 -5.07 19.67
CA GLU A 34 84.15 -5.98 18.80
C GLU A 34 82.63 -5.91 19.06
N GLN A 35 82.19 -5.82 20.32
CA GLN A 35 80.79 -5.58 20.67
C GLN A 35 80.27 -4.24 20.15
N GLN A 36 81.06 -3.16 20.20
CA GLN A 36 80.66 -1.86 19.66
C GLN A 36 80.47 -1.89 18.14
N ARG A 37 81.35 -2.60 17.41
CA ARG A 37 81.19 -2.79 15.95
C ARG A 37 79.95 -3.61 15.62
N ILE A 38 79.67 -4.66 16.39
CA ILE A 38 78.45 -5.47 16.24
C ILE A 38 77.20 -4.62 16.49
N ARG A 39 77.21 -3.75 17.52
CA ARG A 39 76.08 -2.83 17.76
C ARG A 39 75.86 -1.85 16.61
N GLN A 40 76.92 -1.24 16.07
CA GLN A 40 76.79 -0.31 14.94
C GLN A 40 76.29 -0.99 13.65
N LEU A 41 76.68 -2.24 13.42
CA LEU A 41 76.15 -3.03 12.31
C LEU A 41 74.68 -3.41 12.53
N MET A 42 74.35 -3.80 13.76
CA MET A 42 72.97 -4.11 14.15
C MET A 42 72.05 -2.89 14.03
N ASP A 43 72.50 -1.70 14.43
CA ASP A 43 71.73 -0.45 14.30
C ASP A 43 71.46 -0.11 12.84
N ARG A 44 72.45 -0.28 11.94
CA ARG A 44 72.24 -0.09 10.49
C ARG A 44 71.31 -1.13 9.88
N GLU A 45 71.43 -2.39 10.28
CA GLU A 45 70.55 -3.46 9.81
C GLU A 45 69.10 -3.21 10.28
N LEU A 46 68.93 -2.77 11.53
CA LEU A 46 67.64 -2.40 12.12
C LEU A 46 67.02 -1.19 11.41
N ASP A 47 67.80 -0.19 11.04
CA ASP A 47 67.28 0.95 10.28
C ASP A 47 66.88 0.56 8.85
N ASN A 48 67.65 -0.31 8.18
CA ASN A 48 67.25 -0.87 6.89
C ASN A 48 65.99 -1.75 6.99
N MET A 49 65.86 -2.52 8.06
CA MET A 49 64.65 -3.30 8.33
C MET A 49 63.45 -2.39 8.58
N LYS A 50 63.59 -1.32 9.35
CA LYS A 50 62.52 -0.34 9.56
C LYS A 50 62.05 0.26 8.25
N LEU A 51 62.97 0.62 7.34
CA LEU A 51 62.62 1.13 6.02
C LEU A 51 61.83 0.09 5.22
N LYS A 52 62.32 -1.16 5.12
CA LYS A 52 61.59 -2.22 4.42
C LYS A 52 60.23 -2.55 5.03
N VAL A 53 60.11 -2.52 6.36
CA VAL A 53 58.85 -2.74 7.05
C VAL A 53 57.89 -1.60 6.75
N ASN A 54 58.35 -0.36 6.83
CA ASN A 54 57.54 0.82 6.49
C ASN A 54 57.07 0.77 5.03
N ASP A 55 57.97 0.49 4.08
CA ASP A 55 57.62 0.36 2.66
C ASP A 55 56.59 -0.75 2.43
N ALA A 56 56.78 -1.92 3.04
CA ALA A 56 55.82 -3.03 2.94
C ALA A 56 54.47 -2.70 3.59
N THR A 57 54.47 -1.96 4.70
CA THR A 57 53.22 -1.50 5.32
C THR A 57 52.52 -0.46 4.46
N ASP A 58 53.24 0.48 3.85
CA ASP A 58 52.66 1.49 2.95
C ASP A 58 52.04 0.82 1.72
N GLU A 59 52.74 -0.15 1.12
CA GLU A 59 52.21 -0.95 0.00
C GLU A 59 50.95 -1.74 0.39
N THR A 60 50.93 -2.33 1.60
CA THR A 60 49.77 -3.06 2.09
C THR A 60 48.57 -2.13 2.34
N VAL A 61 48.82 -0.93 2.88
CA VAL A 61 47.80 0.09 3.11
C VAL A 61 47.25 0.60 1.76
N GLU A 62 48.12 0.86 0.80
CA GLU A 62 47.72 1.31 -0.54
C GLU A 62 46.89 0.25 -1.27
N TYR A 63 47.32 -1.02 -1.25
CA TYR A 63 46.54 -2.12 -1.81
C TYR A 63 45.17 -2.28 -1.13
N ALA A 64 45.12 -2.21 0.21
CA ALA A 64 43.87 -2.30 0.96
C ALA A 64 42.93 -1.14 0.63
N MET A 65 43.49 0.07 0.46
CA MET A 65 42.74 1.27 0.09
C MET A 65 42.21 1.18 -1.34
N GLU A 66 43.03 0.77 -2.31
CA GLU A 66 42.61 0.57 -3.70
C GLU A 66 41.52 -0.50 -3.81
N LYS A 67 41.68 -1.62 -3.08
CA LYS A 67 40.67 -2.69 -3.03
C LYS A 67 39.37 -2.20 -2.39
N ALA A 68 39.46 -1.41 -1.32
CA ALA A 68 38.31 -0.80 -0.69
C ALA A 68 37.61 0.16 -1.65
N GLU A 69 38.35 1.07 -2.31
CA GLU A 69 37.82 2.03 -3.28
C GLU A 69 37.11 1.32 -4.42
N ARG A 70 37.74 0.32 -5.05
CA ARG A 70 37.13 -0.46 -6.13
C ARG A 70 35.88 -1.22 -5.67
N SER A 71 35.90 -1.79 -4.47
CA SER A 71 34.74 -2.47 -3.89
C SER A 71 33.59 -1.48 -3.63
N LEU A 72 33.93 -0.29 -3.16
CA LEU A 72 32.99 0.77 -2.81
C LEU A 72 32.40 1.40 -4.07
N GLU A 73 33.17 1.59 -5.13
CA GLU A 73 32.66 1.99 -6.46
C GLU A 73 31.62 1.00 -6.98
N LYS A 74 31.92 -0.31 -6.90
CA LYS A 74 30.99 -1.36 -7.34
C LYS A 74 29.68 -1.33 -6.56
N ILE A 75 29.77 -1.31 -5.22
CA ILE A 75 28.61 -1.27 -4.34
C ILE A 75 27.84 0.05 -4.52
N SER A 76 28.55 1.17 -4.63
CA SER A 76 27.95 2.49 -4.86
C SER A 76 27.16 2.51 -6.15
N ASN A 77 27.73 2.02 -7.25
CA ASN A 77 27.05 1.92 -8.53
C ASN A 77 25.81 1.02 -8.46
N GLU A 78 25.91 -0.13 -7.81
CA GLU A 78 24.78 -1.04 -7.60
C GLU A 78 23.68 -0.41 -6.74
N LYS A 79 24.03 0.29 -5.65
CA LYS A 79 23.07 0.99 -4.79
C LYS A 79 22.44 2.19 -5.48
N ILE A 80 23.19 2.95 -6.28
CA ILE A 80 22.64 4.04 -7.11
C ILE A 80 21.59 3.48 -8.08
N MET A 81 21.88 2.34 -8.71
CA MET A 81 20.92 1.67 -9.60
C MET A 81 19.66 1.23 -8.85
N ALA A 82 19.82 0.54 -7.71
CA ALA A 82 18.69 0.08 -6.90
C ALA A 82 17.84 1.23 -6.35
N VAL A 83 18.48 2.30 -5.89
CA VAL A 83 17.78 3.51 -5.40
C VAL A 83 17.03 4.20 -6.54
N ASN A 84 17.64 4.29 -7.73
CA ASN A 84 16.98 4.84 -8.91
C ASN A 84 15.76 4.00 -9.32
N ASP A 85 15.89 2.68 -9.35
CA ASP A 85 14.78 1.77 -9.68
C ASP A 85 13.65 1.87 -8.65
N TYR A 86 13.98 1.89 -7.37
CA TYR A 86 13.02 2.09 -6.28
C TYR A 86 12.32 3.45 -6.37
N SER A 87 13.07 4.52 -6.64
CA SER A 87 12.51 5.86 -6.84
C SER A 87 11.52 5.89 -8.01
N ASN A 88 11.84 5.22 -9.11
CA ASN A 88 10.94 5.15 -10.26
C ASN A 88 9.66 4.37 -9.92
N MET A 89 9.77 3.27 -9.18
CA MET A 89 8.61 2.51 -8.70
C MET A 89 7.72 3.36 -7.79
N ILE A 90 8.29 4.07 -6.81
CA ILE A 90 7.50 4.96 -5.94
C ILE A 90 6.83 6.05 -6.75
N MET A 91 7.52 6.68 -7.70
CA MET A 91 6.93 7.74 -8.52
C MET A 91 5.73 7.22 -9.35
N GLU A 92 5.83 6.01 -9.88
CA GLU A 92 4.72 5.37 -10.58
C GLU A 92 3.53 5.08 -9.66
N GLU A 93 3.78 4.60 -8.43
CA GLU A 93 2.73 4.40 -7.42
C GLU A 93 2.11 5.72 -6.96
N ILE A 94 2.90 6.79 -6.79
CA ILE A 94 2.40 8.14 -6.48
C ILE A 94 1.50 8.63 -7.61
N ASP A 95 1.91 8.49 -8.87
CA ASP A 95 1.11 8.88 -10.02
C ASP A 95 -0.19 8.09 -10.11
N LYS A 96 -0.15 6.79 -9.81
CA LYS A 96 -1.34 5.94 -9.75
C LYS A 96 -2.28 6.38 -8.64
N ASN A 97 -1.76 6.58 -7.43
CA ASN A 97 -2.54 7.04 -6.28
C ASN A 97 -3.14 8.41 -6.54
N HIS A 98 -2.38 9.33 -7.13
CA HIS A 98 -2.89 10.65 -7.51
C HIS A 98 -4.06 10.54 -8.49
N LYS A 99 -3.95 9.69 -9.51
CA LYS A 99 -5.06 9.42 -10.45
C LYS A 99 -6.27 8.81 -9.76
N GLU A 100 -6.06 7.86 -8.85
CA GLU A 100 -7.16 7.23 -8.10
C GLU A 100 -7.86 8.25 -7.19
N VAL A 101 -7.12 9.11 -6.51
CA VAL A 101 -7.69 10.18 -5.69
C VAL A 101 -8.48 11.18 -6.55
N MET A 102 -7.97 11.56 -7.73
CA MET A 102 -8.72 12.41 -8.66
C MET A 102 -9.98 11.71 -9.16
N PHE A 103 -9.91 10.42 -9.47
CA PHE A 103 -11.07 9.63 -9.86
C PHE A 103 -12.12 9.54 -8.74
N LEU A 104 -11.70 9.36 -7.49
CA LEU A 104 -12.60 9.37 -6.34
C LEU A 104 -13.23 10.75 -6.15
N TYR A 105 -12.49 11.84 -6.38
CA TYR A 105 -13.02 13.19 -6.35
C TYR A 105 -14.09 13.40 -7.43
N ASP A 106 -13.83 12.97 -8.66
CA ASP A 106 -14.77 13.05 -9.77
C ASP A 106 -16.02 12.20 -9.48
N MET A 107 -15.86 10.96 -9.02
CA MET A 107 -17.00 10.10 -8.66
C MET A 107 -17.82 10.67 -7.49
N LEU A 108 -17.16 11.28 -6.50
CA LEU A 108 -17.86 11.93 -5.39
C LEU A 108 -18.67 13.13 -5.88
N SER A 109 -18.09 13.95 -6.76
CA SER A 109 -18.77 15.07 -7.39
C SER A 109 -19.97 14.60 -8.22
N ASP A 110 -19.80 13.57 -9.04
CA ASP A 110 -20.88 12.98 -9.84
C ASP A 110 -22.00 12.41 -8.95
N LYS A 111 -21.65 11.69 -7.88
CA LYS A 111 -22.64 11.19 -6.91
C LYS A 111 -23.36 12.32 -6.18
N GLN A 112 -22.67 13.41 -5.85
CA GLN A 112 -23.30 14.58 -5.26
C GLN A 112 -24.33 15.19 -6.22
N ALA A 113 -24.01 15.28 -7.52
CA ALA A 113 -24.94 15.74 -8.54
C ALA A 113 -26.15 14.80 -8.69
N ASP A 114 -25.93 13.48 -8.71
CA ASP A 114 -26.99 12.47 -8.77
C ASP A 114 -27.92 12.51 -7.55
N VAL A 115 -27.34 12.62 -6.34
CA VAL A 115 -28.11 12.76 -5.10
C VAL A 115 -28.92 14.04 -5.13
N SER A 116 -28.35 15.17 -5.54
CA SER A 116 -29.07 16.44 -5.70
C SER A 116 -30.24 16.31 -6.69
N ASN A 117 -30.04 15.63 -7.83
CA ASN A 117 -31.10 15.40 -8.81
C ASN A 117 -32.19 14.46 -8.27
N SER A 118 -31.81 13.43 -7.52
CA SER A 118 -32.74 12.52 -6.87
C SER A 118 -33.58 13.24 -5.80
N VAL A 119 -32.94 14.05 -4.96
CA VAL A 119 -33.63 14.91 -3.97
C VAL A 119 -34.64 15.83 -4.66
N ARG A 120 -34.26 16.49 -5.76
CA ARG A 120 -35.19 17.33 -6.53
C ARG A 120 -36.38 16.56 -7.10
N LYS A 121 -36.18 15.31 -7.56
CA LYS A 121 -37.27 14.45 -8.03
C LYS A 121 -38.21 14.05 -6.88
N VAL A 122 -37.65 13.70 -5.71
CA VAL A 122 -38.44 13.38 -4.52
C VAL A 122 -39.23 14.59 -4.04
N GLU A 123 -38.64 15.78 -4.01
CA GLU A 123 -39.36 17.02 -3.68
C GLU A 123 -40.51 17.30 -4.66
N ALA A 124 -40.30 17.07 -5.96
CA ALA A 124 -41.34 17.23 -6.97
C ALA A 124 -42.49 16.23 -6.79
N THR A 125 -42.20 14.95 -6.53
CA THR A 125 -43.25 13.94 -6.32
C THR A 125 -43.98 14.12 -5.00
N VAL A 126 -43.28 14.55 -3.93
CA VAL A 126 -43.91 14.91 -2.66
C VAL A 126 -44.88 16.07 -2.88
N ARG A 127 -44.48 17.11 -3.62
CA ARG A 127 -45.35 18.23 -3.93
C ARG A 127 -46.57 17.81 -4.75
N GLU A 128 -46.40 16.97 -5.76
CA GLU A 128 -47.52 16.43 -6.54
C GLU A 128 -48.47 15.58 -5.67
N ALA A 129 -47.93 14.78 -4.75
CA ALA A 129 -48.71 13.99 -3.81
C ALA A 129 -49.47 14.86 -2.79
N GLU A 130 -48.86 15.95 -2.31
CA GLU A 130 -49.51 16.94 -1.45
C GLU A 130 -50.64 17.67 -2.18
N ASP A 131 -50.42 18.08 -3.44
CA ASP A 131 -51.42 18.71 -4.29
C ASP A 131 -52.58 17.74 -4.57
N PHE A 132 -52.29 16.47 -4.88
CA PHE A 132 -53.32 15.44 -5.05
C PHE A 132 -54.08 15.16 -3.75
N SER A 133 -53.38 15.08 -2.61
CA SER A 133 -53.99 14.86 -1.30
C SER A 133 -54.92 16.00 -0.89
N SER A 134 -54.49 17.24 -1.11
CA SER A 134 -55.30 18.43 -0.83
C SER A 134 -56.54 18.49 -1.74
N ALA A 135 -56.39 18.19 -3.03
CA ALA A 135 -57.52 18.09 -3.96
C ALA A 135 -58.50 16.95 -3.58
N ALA A 136 -57.99 15.78 -3.19
CA ALA A 136 -58.81 14.65 -2.74
C ALA A 136 -59.54 14.95 -1.42
N ARG A 137 -58.91 15.68 -0.50
CA ARG A 137 -59.56 16.16 0.72
C ARG A 137 -60.69 17.13 0.41
N TYR A 138 -60.48 18.05 -0.52
CA TYR A 138 -61.52 18.98 -0.96
C TYR A 138 -62.73 18.25 -1.55
N SER A 139 -62.51 17.29 -2.47
CA SER A 139 -63.61 16.52 -3.08
C SER A 139 -64.34 15.62 -2.08
N THR A 140 -63.62 15.04 -1.11
CA THR A 140 -64.22 14.22 -0.04
C THR A 140 -65.05 15.08 0.92
N GLU A 141 -64.58 16.27 1.29
CA GLU A 141 -65.34 17.23 2.10
C GLU A 141 -66.60 17.73 1.36
N GLU A 142 -66.52 18.00 0.05
CA GLU A 142 -67.70 18.34 -0.75
C GLU A 142 -68.72 17.20 -0.79
N PHE A 143 -68.28 15.97 -1.02
CA PHE A 143 -69.16 14.81 -1.01
C PHE A 143 -69.81 14.60 0.37
N ARG A 144 -69.06 14.80 1.45
CA ARG A 144 -69.57 14.71 2.83
C ARG A 144 -70.68 15.72 3.07
N LYS A 145 -70.48 17.00 2.70
CA LYS A 145 -71.51 18.04 2.82
C LYS A 145 -72.78 17.69 2.03
N ASN A 146 -72.63 17.21 0.79
CA ASN A 146 -73.77 16.80 -0.04
C ASN A 146 -74.54 15.61 0.58
N LEU A 147 -73.84 14.67 1.21
CA LEU A 147 -74.47 13.53 1.88
C LEU A 147 -75.23 13.95 3.14
N ASP A 148 -74.65 14.84 3.95
CA ASP A 148 -75.30 15.41 5.12
C ASP A 148 -76.57 16.18 4.73
N ASP A 149 -76.52 16.98 3.65
CA ASP A 149 -77.68 17.68 3.10
C ASP A 149 -78.77 16.73 2.61
N TYR A 150 -78.40 15.64 1.90
CA TYR A 150 -79.36 14.63 1.45
C TYR A 150 -80.01 13.90 2.63
N SER A 151 -79.20 13.51 3.64
CA SER A 151 -79.71 12.82 4.82
C SER A 151 -80.66 13.70 5.62
N ASN A 152 -80.36 14.99 5.74
CA ASN A 152 -81.24 15.95 6.40
C ASN A 152 -82.56 16.12 5.64
N ARG A 153 -82.52 16.21 4.31
CA ARG A 153 -83.75 16.27 3.49
C ARG A 153 -84.61 15.01 3.65
N LYS A 154 -84.00 13.82 3.62
CA LYS A 154 -84.72 12.56 3.83
C LYS A 154 -85.29 12.43 5.24
N LEU A 155 -84.57 12.92 6.25
CA LEU A 155 -85.07 12.95 7.61
C LEU A 155 -86.29 13.87 7.76
N GLU A 156 -86.28 15.03 7.10
CA GLU A 156 -87.44 15.93 7.08
C GLU A 156 -88.64 15.34 6.32
N GLU A 157 -88.41 14.63 5.19
CA GLU A 157 -89.47 13.89 4.50
C GLU A 157 -90.11 12.82 5.41
N VAL A 158 -89.29 12.07 6.16
CA VAL A 158 -89.77 11.05 7.11
C VAL A 158 -90.52 11.69 8.28
N LYS A 159 -90.06 12.83 8.80
CA LYS A 159 -90.77 13.57 9.87
C LYS A 159 -92.14 14.07 9.38
N GLN A 160 -92.22 14.57 8.16
CA GLN A 160 -93.49 15.00 7.55
C GLN A 160 -94.44 13.82 7.33
N ALA A 161 -93.92 12.66 6.89
CA ALA A 161 -94.72 11.44 6.76
C ALA A 161 -95.18 10.90 8.13
N ALA A 162 -94.33 10.92 9.15
CA ALA A 162 -94.68 10.49 10.51
C ALA A 162 -95.73 11.39 11.18
N GLN A 163 -95.74 12.69 10.88
CA GLN A 163 -96.80 13.62 11.32
C GLN A 163 -98.18 13.29 10.73
N SER A 164 -98.23 12.59 9.59
CA SER A 164 -99.50 12.16 8.97
C SER A 164 -100.08 10.85 9.53
N VAL A 165 -99.41 10.20 10.49
CA VAL A 165 -99.78 8.86 11.03
C VAL A 165 -100.26 8.91 12.51
N TYR A 166 -100.54 10.09 13.07
CA TYR A 166 -101.09 10.19 14.43
C TYR A 166 -102.62 10.37 14.43
N GLU A 167 -103.37 9.26 14.47
CA GLU A 167 -104.74 9.29 15.01
C GLU A 167 -104.69 9.13 16.55
N PRO A 168 -105.23 10.08 17.33
CA PRO A 168 -105.39 9.90 18.76
C PRO A 168 -106.55 8.93 19.03
N TYR A 169 -106.27 7.77 19.64
CA TYR A 169 -107.30 6.89 20.22
C TYR A 169 -108.02 7.63 21.37
N PRO A 170 -109.36 7.82 21.32
CA PRO A 170 -110.12 8.32 22.44
C PRO A 170 -110.68 7.15 23.26
N GLY A 171 -110.48 7.17 24.59
CA GLY A 171 -111.28 6.33 25.50
C GLY A 171 -110.51 5.72 26.66
N ALA A 172 -110.15 6.54 27.64
CA ALA A 172 -110.02 6.08 29.01
C ALA A 172 -111.41 6.12 29.65
N ALA A 173 -111.96 4.95 30.01
CA ALA A 173 -113.07 4.83 30.92
C ALA A 173 -112.88 3.59 31.79
N GLU A 174 -112.97 3.83 33.10
CA GLU A 174 -112.86 2.91 34.21
C GLU A 174 -113.85 1.74 34.11
N ALA A 175 -113.40 0.53 34.42
CA ALA A 175 -114.19 -0.42 35.21
C ALA A 175 -113.36 -1.66 35.54
N ASN A 176 -113.44 -2.05 36.80
CA ASN A 176 -112.92 -3.26 37.40
C ASN A 176 -113.27 -4.51 36.58
N ASP A 177 -112.28 -5.34 36.29
CA ASP A 177 -112.35 -6.80 36.45
C ASP A 177 -110.97 -7.40 36.15
N MET A 178 -110.26 -7.76 37.23
CA MET A 178 -108.98 -8.47 37.18
C MET A 178 -109.25 -9.96 37.45
N PRO A 179 -109.08 -10.87 36.47
CA PRO A 179 -108.91 -12.29 36.74
C PRO A 179 -107.46 -12.59 37.15
N PRO A 180 -107.22 -13.69 37.89
CA PRO A 180 -106.09 -13.81 38.80
C PRO A 180 -104.76 -14.05 38.09
N ALA A 181 -103.69 -13.62 38.74
CA ALA A 181 -102.31 -13.86 38.37
C ALA A 181 -102.02 -15.37 38.27
N ASP A 182 -101.63 -15.82 37.08
CA ASP A 182 -100.89 -17.07 36.92
C ASP A 182 -99.40 -16.72 36.75
N GLU A 183 -98.58 -17.43 37.50
CA GLU A 183 -97.14 -17.22 37.63
C GLU A 183 -96.40 -17.69 36.35
N THR A 184 -95.20 -17.14 36.16
CA THR A 184 -94.12 -17.62 35.28
C THR A 184 -94.11 -17.15 33.81
N VAL A 185 -93.51 -15.98 33.55
CA VAL A 185 -92.77 -15.74 32.30
C VAL A 185 -91.53 -14.87 32.56
N PRO A 186 -90.29 -15.34 32.29
CA PRO A 186 -89.09 -14.55 32.54
C PRO A 186 -88.93 -13.45 31.47
N TYR A 187 -88.67 -12.22 31.92
CA TYR A 187 -88.35 -11.09 31.06
C TYR A 187 -87.00 -11.31 30.36
N THR A 188 -87.00 -11.46 29.02
CA THR A 188 -85.76 -11.42 28.23
C THR A 188 -85.58 -10.01 27.65
N PRO A 189 -84.43 -9.35 27.86
CA PRO A 189 -84.16 -8.05 27.25
C PRO A 189 -84.12 -8.17 25.71
N TYR A 190 -84.87 -7.32 25.02
CA TYR A 190 -84.86 -7.24 23.56
C TYR A 190 -83.49 -6.76 23.06
N ILE A 191 -82.82 -7.56 22.22
CA ILE A 191 -81.58 -7.22 21.52
C ILE A 191 -81.96 -6.84 20.08
N PRO A 192 -81.73 -5.58 19.63
CA PRO A 192 -82.05 -5.21 18.25
C PRO A 192 -81.13 -5.94 17.26
N PRO A 193 -81.62 -6.31 16.06
CA PRO A 193 -80.80 -6.98 15.05
C PRO A 193 -79.69 -6.05 14.52
N ARG A 194 -78.49 -6.59 14.33
CA ARG A 194 -77.38 -5.86 13.71
C ARG A 194 -77.74 -5.51 12.28
N VAL A 195 -77.74 -4.22 11.97
CA VAL A 195 -77.88 -3.73 10.59
C VAL A 195 -76.51 -3.83 9.93
N ASP A 196 -76.35 -4.74 8.97
CA ASP A 196 -75.14 -4.84 8.15
C ASP A 196 -75.02 -3.58 7.29
N ARG A 197 -74.30 -2.57 7.80
CA ARG A 197 -73.99 -1.36 7.04
C ARG A 197 -72.97 -1.72 5.95
N PRO A 198 -73.19 -1.35 4.68
CA PRO A 198 -72.19 -1.57 3.64
C PRO A 198 -70.90 -0.83 4.00
N LEU A 199 -69.75 -1.48 3.83
CA LEU A 199 -68.42 -0.92 4.14
C LEU A 199 -68.30 0.46 3.51
N THR A 200 -67.95 1.47 4.33
CA THR A 200 -67.69 2.81 3.81
C THR A 200 -66.36 2.84 3.07
N ALA A 201 -66.18 3.77 2.12
CA ALA A 201 -64.92 3.94 1.40
C ALA A 201 -63.70 4.10 2.34
N ILE A 202 -63.93 4.63 3.55
CA ILE A 202 -62.93 4.74 4.62
C ILE A 202 -62.52 3.35 5.15
N ASP A 203 -63.47 2.44 5.33
CA ASP A 203 -63.21 1.06 5.78
C ASP A 203 -62.42 0.28 4.72
N MET A 204 -62.71 0.51 3.44
CA MET A 204 -61.97 -0.09 2.31
C MET A 204 -60.54 0.47 2.20
N LEU A 205 -60.34 1.79 2.39
CA LEU A 205 -59.01 2.40 2.34
C LEU A 205 -58.14 1.91 3.51
N LYS A 206 -58.72 1.81 4.71
CA LYS A 206 -58.04 1.34 5.91
C LYS A 206 -57.69 -0.16 5.83
N ALA A 207 -58.50 -0.95 5.14
CA ALA A 207 -58.17 -2.34 4.81
C ALA A 207 -57.01 -2.42 3.80
N LYS A 208 -57.02 -1.58 2.75
CA LYS A 208 -55.97 -1.56 1.72
C LYS A 208 -54.61 -1.06 2.24
N GLN A 209 -54.63 -0.12 3.18
CA GLN A 209 -53.42 0.40 3.82
C GLN A 209 -52.77 -0.64 4.75
N ARG A 210 -53.57 -1.52 5.38
CA ARG A 210 -53.07 -2.68 6.13
C ARG A 210 -52.44 -3.77 5.24
N GLU A 211 -52.83 -3.88 3.97
CA GLU A 211 -52.18 -4.77 3.01
C GLU A 211 -50.86 -4.21 2.47
N ALA A 212 -50.67 -2.89 2.45
CA ALA A 212 -49.45 -2.23 1.96
C ALA A 212 -48.28 -2.24 2.97
N ASP A 213 -48.56 -2.41 4.26
CA ASP A 213 -47.54 -2.38 5.33
C ASP A 213 -46.75 -3.70 5.50
N ILE A 214 -46.96 -4.72 4.65
CA ILE A 214 -46.14 -5.93 4.61
C ILE A 214 -45.30 -5.94 3.33
N LYS A 215 -44.27 -5.10 3.28
CA LYS A 215 -43.03 -5.29 2.51
C LYS A 215 -42.06 -4.14 2.84
N PRO A 216 -41.03 -4.36 3.68
CA PRO A 216 -39.94 -3.42 3.76
C PRO A 216 -39.17 -3.48 2.43
N VAL A 217 -39.33 -2.45 1.60
CA VAL A 217 -38.43 -2.15 0.47
C VAL A 217 -37.14 -1.59 1.06
N PHE A 218 -36.33 -2.46 1.65
CA PHE A 218 -34.95 -2.17 2.03
C PHE A 218 -34.17 -3.48 1.97
N ASN A 219 -33.76 -3.87 0.76
CA ASN A 219 -32.59 -4.72 0.49
C ASN A 219 -32.41 -4.92 -1.01
N THR A 220 -31.95 -3.87 -1.70
CA THR A 220 -31.19 -4.01 -2.95
C THR A 220 -30.09 -2.95 -3.01
N LEU A 221 -29.24 -2.91 -1.99
CA LEU A 221 -27.85 -2.49 -2.16
C LEU A 221 -27.02 -3.63 -1.59
N ASN A 222 -26.87 -4.67 -2.41
CA ASN A 222 -25.96 -5.74 -2.07
C ASN A 222 -24.55 -5.14 -2.07
N THR A 223 -23.96 -5.15 -0.88
CA THR A 223 -22.71 -4.56 -0.42
C THR A 223 -21.49 -5.33 -0.91
N ASP A 224 -21.53 -5.89 -2.12
CA ASP A 224 -20.44 -6.73 -2.64
C ASP A 224 -19.31 -5.92 -3.29
N SER A 225 -19.48 -4.61 -3.53
CA SER A 225 -18.42 -3.72 -4.04
C SER A 225 -17.47 -3.17 -2.97
N PHE A 226 -17.65 -3.51 -1.69
CA PHE A 226 -16.79 -3.02 -0.60
C PHE A 226 -15.94 -4.11 0.07
N LYS A 227 -15.97 -5.34 -0.45
CA LYS A 227 -15.24 -6.49 0.12
C LYS A 227 -13.84 -6.73 -0.47
N SER A 228 -13.27 -5.77 -1.20
CA SER A 228 -11.94 -5.89 -1.82
C SER A 228 -10.87 -4.95 -1.25
N VAL A 229 -11.14 -4.27 -0.12
CA VAL A 229 -10.17 -3.31 0.47
C VAL A 229 -9.55 -3.80 1.78
N GLU A 230 -10.01 -4.92 2.35
CA GLU A 230 -9.33 -5.51 3.50
C GLU A 230 -8.36 -6.60 3.06
N ALA A 231 -7.07 -6.28 3.25
CA ALA A 231 -5.88 -7.14 3.30
C ALA A 231 -4.81 -6.89 2.23
N SER A 232 -4.44 -5.63 2.01
CA SER A 232 -3.03 -5.29 1.79
C SER A 232 -2.54 -4.51 3.01
N SER A 233 -2.30 -5.23 4.10
CA SER A 233 -1.36 -4.76 5.11
C SER A 233 -0.01 -4.59 4.40
N ILE A 234 0.24 -3.37 3.93
CA ILE A 234 1.56 -2.94 3.51
C ILE A 234 2.41 -3.01 4.78
N SER A 235 3.08 -4.15 4.97
CA SER A 235 4.24 -4.22 5.81
C SER A 235 5.23 -3.28 5.14
N LEU A 236 5.29 -2.04 5.65
CA LEU A 236 6.35 -1.12 5.36
C LEU A 236 7.62 -1.83 5.81
N THR A 237 8.32 -2.48 4.88
CA THR A 237 9.60 -3.11 5.18
C THR A 237 10.48 -2.02 5.78
N ASP A 238 10.87 -2.22 7.03
CA ASP A 238 11.71 -1.31 7.79
C ASP A 238 12.97 -1.01 6.93
N PRO A 239 13.32 0.27 6.67
CA PRO A 239 14.51 0.63 5.90
C PRO A 239 15.81 -0.01 6.40
N GLY A 240 15.82 -0.54 7.63
CA GLY A 240 16.93 -1.28 8.23
C GLY A 240 17.10 -2.74 7.75
N GLU A 241 16.11 -3.39 7.13
CA GLU A 241 16.21 -4.81 6.75
C GLU A 241 16.89 -5.03 5.39
N VAL A 242 16.77 -4.10 4.43
CA VAL A 242 17.42 -4.20 3.10
C VAL A 242 18.93 -3.95 3.18
N LEU A 243 19.43 -3.51 4.33
CA LEU A 243 20.86 -3.31 4.62
C LEU A 243 21.47 -4.47 5.42
N ARG A 244 20.72 -5.54 5.69
CA ARG A 244 21.12 -6.62 6.60
C ARG A 244 21.40 -7.97 5.96
N ASP A 245 21.74 -8.03 4.69
CA ASP A 245 22.35 -9.24 4.11
C ASP A 245 23.82 -8.97 3.79
N VAL A 246 24.65 -8.92 4.85
CA VAL A 246 26.02 -9.40 4.73
C VAL A 246 25.94 -10.91 4.87
N PRO A 247 26.21 -11.70 3.82
CA PRO A 247 26.32 -13.14 4.01
C PRO A 247 27.49 -13.38 4.97
N GLN A 248 27.17 -13.85 6.18
CA GLN A 248 28.14 -14.48 7.07
C GLN A 248 28.52 -15.83 6.46
N GLY A 249 29.35 -15.79 5.42
CA GLY A 249 30.10 -16.93 4.93
C GLY A 249 31.41 -16.99 5.70
N ASN A 250 31.44 -17.84 6.73
CA ASN A 250 32.68 -18.30 7.33
C ASN A 250 33.52 -18.99 6.26
N ASP A 251 34.58 -18.35 5.78
CA ASP A 251 35.69 -19.02 5.07
C ASP A 251 36.96 -18.16 5.16
N ILE A 252 37.34 -17.76 6.39
CA ILE A 252 38.68 -17.26 6.67
C ILE A 252 39.34 -18.29 7.59
N GLY A 253 39.90 -19.34 6.99
CA GLY A 253 40.76 -20.29 7.68
C GLY A 253 42.04 -19.59 8.08
N TYR A 254 42.20 -19.33 9.39
CA TYR A 254 43.46 -18.88 9.97
C TYR A 254 44.33 -20.10 10.28
N ASP A 255 45.46 -20.26 9.59
CA ASP A 255 46.50 -21.22 9.99
C ASP A 255 47.49 -20.53 10.95
N ALA A 256 47.60 -21.06 12.16
CA ALA A 256 48.29 -20.43 13.28
C ALA A 256 49.82 -20.62 13.26
N GLU A 257 50.39 -21.36 12.31
CA GLU A 257 51.84 -21.63 12.29
C GLU A 257 52.67 -20.78 11.31
N THR A 258 52.07 -20.08 10.34
CA THR A 258 52.84 -19.37 9.29
C THR A 258 52.50 -17.90 9.05
N GLY A 259 51.44 -17.36 9.65
CA GLY A 259 51.18 -15.92 9.68
C GLY A 259 50.97 -15.23 8.32
N MET A 260 50.70 -15.99 7.25
CA MET A 260 50.29 -15.45 5.95
C MET A 260 48.83 -15.81 5.65
N ILE A 261 48.11 -14.87 5.05
CA ILE A 261 46.77 -15.09 4.49
C ILE A 261 46.96 -15.96 3.24
N ASP A 262 46.29 -17.12 3.22
CA ASP A 262 46.31 -18.04 2.09
C ASP A 262 45.98 -17.27 0.81
N THR A 263 46.92 -17.30 -0.13
CA THR A 263 46.74 -16.76 -1.48
C THR A 263 45.45 -17.32 -2.04
N ILE A 264 44.51 -16.43 -2.37
CA ILE A 264 43.38 -16.79 -3.23
C ILE A 264 44.00 -17.46 -4.45
N LYS A 265 43.79 -18.78 -4.58
CA LYS A 265 44.19 -19.54 -5.75
C LYS A 265 43.72 -18.76 -6.98
N ASP A 266 44.64 -18.57 -7.92
CA ASP A 266 44.34 -18.12 -9.26
C ASP A 266 43.32 -19.10 -9.88
N ASP A 267 42.03 -18.85 -9.68
CA ASP A 267 40.98 -19.47 -10.46
C ASP A 267 40.96 -18.76 -11.81
N ASP A 268 41.43 -19.49 -12.82
CA ASP A 268 41.35 -19.17 -14.24
C ASP A 268 40.03 -18.46 -14.62
N PRO A 269 40.05 -17.53 -15.60
CA PRO A 269 38.85 -16.82 -16.02
C PRO A 269 37.88 -17.79 -16.69
N LYS A 270 36.90 -18.28 -15.92
CA LYS A 270 35.77 -19.03 -16.48
C LYS A 270 34.91 -18.07 -17.30
N PRO A 271 34.60 -18.39 -18.58
CA PRO A 271 33.90 -17.47 -19.46
C PRO A 271 32.52 -17.12 -18.90
N ALA A 272 32.18 -15.84 -19.01
CA ALA A 272 30.91 -15.27 -18.60
C ALA A 272 29.73 -16.16 -19.04
N PRO A 273 28.75 -16.44 -18.17
CA PRO A 273 27.54 -17.10 -18.61
C PRO A 273 26.80 -16.17 -19.58
N GLU A 274 26.72 -16.61 -20.84
CA GLU A 274 25.84 -16.03 -21.86
C GLU A 274 24.41 -15.99 -21.30
N VAL A 275 23.92 -14.77 -21.04
CA VAL A 275 22.53 -14.58 -20.64
C VAL A 275 21.65 -14.96 -21.84
N PRO A 276 20.73 -15.94 -21.69
CA PRO A 276 19.87 -16.34 -22.78
C PRO A 276 18.95 -15.19 -23.17
N LYS A 277 18.96 -14.86 -24.46
CA LYS A 277 17.97 -14.00 -25.13
C LYS A 277 16.57 -14.55 -24.89
N LYS A 278 15.90 -14.09 -23.84
CA LYS A 278 14.45 -14.24 -23.72
C LYS A 278 13.79 -13.06 -24.41
N GLN A 279 13.28 -13.35 -25.60
CA GLN A 279 12.21 -12.60 -26.23
C GLN A 279 11.01 -12.62 -25.29
N SER A 280 10.80 -11.54 -24.55
CA SER A 280 9.50 -11.23 -23.96
C SER A 280 9.10 -9.85 -24.45
N SER A 281 8.22 -9.88 -25.45
CA SER A 281 7.16 -8.91 -25.70
C SER A 281 7.50 -7.45 -25.40
N SER A 282 7.87 -6.75 -26.47
CA SER A 282 7.68 -5.32 -26.65
C SER A 282 6.18 -4.95 -26.53
N PHE A 283 5.68 -4.81 -25.30
CA PHE A 283 4.40 -4.16 -25.03
C PHE A 283 4.52 -3.42 -23.70
N MET A 284 4.22 -2.11 -23.73
CA MET A 284 4.23 -1.15 -22.61
C MET A 284 5.60 -0.60 -22.19
N LYS A 285 6.18 0.27 -23.02
CA LYS A 285 7.11 1.30 -22.54
C LYS A 285 6.86 2.60 -23.30
N GLY A 286 6.31 3.62 -22.62
CA GLY A 286 6.31 5.00 -23.14
C GLY A 286 5.05 5.82 -22.91
N PHE A 287 4.79 6.25 -21.68
CA PHE A 287 3.88 7.39 -21.41
C PHE A 287 4.47 8.35 -20.37
N GLY A 288 5.67 8.87 -20.66
CA GLY A 288 6.30 9.93 -19.87
C GLY A 288 6.84 11.12 -20.68
N GLY A 289 7.22 10.92 -21.94
CA GLY A 289 7.71 11.98 -22.84
C GLY A 289 6.79 12.31 -24.03
N SER A 290 5.67 11.59 -24.18
CA SER A 290 4.88 11.60 -25.43
C SER A 290 4.11 12.89 -25.70
N ARG A 291 3.78 13.70 -24.69
CA ARG A 291 2.98 14.93 -24.90
C ARG A 291 3.74 16.00 -25.71
N ASN A 292 5.02 16.21 -25.41
CA ASN A 292 5.87 17.14 -26.17
C ASN A 292 6.19 16.59 -27.57
N ASN A 293 6.48 15.29 -27.66
CA ASN A 293 6.76 14.63 -28.92
C ASN A 293 5.56 14.69 -29.89
N ASN A 294 4.34 14.50 -29.39
CA ASN A 294 3.12 14.62 -30.20
C ASN A 294 2.92 16.04 -30.73
N GLN A 295 3.18 17.06 -29.91
CA GLN A 295 3.11 18.46 -30.33
C GLN A 295 4.14 18.77 -31.44
N LYS A 296 5.36 18.24 -31.28
CA LYS A 296 6.45 18.41 -32.24
C LYS A 296 6.21 17.64 -33.54
N ILE A 297 5.54 16.48 -33.49
CA ILE A 297 5.07 15.75 -34.67
C ILE A 297 4.10 16.61 -35.49
N ILE A 298 3.14 17.27 -34.83
CA ILE A 298 2.16 18.13 -35.50
C ILE A 298 2.84 19.34 -36.13
N GLU A 299 3.72 20.04 -35.40
CA GLU A 299 4.45 21.22 -35.90
C GLU A 299 5.31 20.89 -37.13
N LEU A 300 6.06 19.78 -37.09
CA LEU A 300 6.90 19.36 -38.21
C LEU A 300 6.08 18.91 -39.42
N HIS A 301 4.89 18.34 -39.20
CA HIS A 301 3.98 17.96 -40.28
C HIS A 301 3.27 19.18 -40.89
N GLU A 302 2.91 20.19 -40.09
CA GLU A 302 2.42 21.49 -40.58
C GLU A 302 3.49 22.24 -41.41
N GLN A 303 4.76 22.07 -41.06
CA GLN A 303 5.90 22.54 -41.86
C GLN A 303 6.12 21.73 -43.16
N GLY A 304 5.31 20.70 -43.41
CA GLY A 304 5.33 19.90 -44.65
C GLY A 304 6.40 18.81 -44.70
N LYS A 305 7.05 18.47 -43.59
CA LYS A 305 8.02 17.36 -43.54
C LYS A 305 7.32 16.01 -43.69
N SER A 306 8.00 15.04 -44.29
CA SER A 306 7.43 13.70 -44.48
C SER A 306 7.40 12.91 -43.18
N THR A 307 6.43 11.99 -43.05
CA THR A 307 6.25 11.15 -41.85
C THR A 307 7.48 10.30 -41.51
N VAL A 308 8.26 9.90 -42.52
CA VAL A 308 9.49 9.12 -42.36
C VAL A 308 10.63 9.99 -41.83
N GLU A 309 10.71 11.26 -42.24
CA GLU A 309 11.71 12.21 -41.74
C GLU A 309 11.42 12.60 -40.29
N ILE A 310 10.16 12.84 -39.95
CA ILE A 310 9.73 13.15 -38.57
C ILE A 310 10.07 11.98 -37.63
N ALA A 311 9.79 10.75 -38.05
CA ALA A 311 10.14 9.54 -37.31
C ALA A 311 11.66 9.44 -37.06
N LYS A 312 12.47 9.76 -38.07
CA LYS A 312 13.93 9.73 -37.97
C LYS A 312 14.48 10.87 -37.10
N GLU A 313 13.90 12.06 -37.16
CA GLU A 313 14.33 13.24 -36.42
C GLU A 313 13.98 13.15 -34.93
N LEU A 314 12.85 12.51 -34.60
CA LEU A 314 12.40 12.32 -33.21
C LEU A 314 12.76 10.95 -32.62
N ASN A 315 13.44 10.09 -33.38
CA ASN A 315 13.69 8.68 -33.02
C ASN A 315 12.41 7.93 -32.61
N LEU A 316 11.32 8.17 -33.32
CA LEU A 316 10.00 7.55 -33.10
C LEU A 316 9.67 6.56 -34.21
N GLY A 317 8.76 5.62 -33.92
CA GLY A 317 8.29 4.68 -34.94
C GLY A 317 7.43 5.39 -36.01
N VAL A 318 7.61 5.04 -37.29
CA VAL A 318 6.81 5.61 -38.39
C VAL A 318 5.30 5.40 -38.18
N GLY A 319 4.93 4.28 -37.55
CA GLY A 319 3.53 3.99 -37.18
C GLY A 319 2.98 4.91 -36.08
N GLU A 320 3.79 5.31 -35.10
CA GLU A 320 3.38 6.21 -34.02
C GLU A 320 3.17 7.63 -34.55
N VAL A 321 4.09 8.11 -35.38
CA VAL A 321 4.00 9.44 -36.02
C VAL A 321 2.73 9.53 -36.87
N LYS A 322 2.42 8.50 -37.66
CA LYS A 322 1.22 8.46 -38.49
C LYS A 322 -0.06 8.46 -37.65
N LEU A 323 -0.09 7.70 -36.56
CA LEU A 323 -1.27 7.60 -35.69
C LEU A 323 -1.56 8.94 -34.99
N VAL A 324 -0.54 9.70 -34.62
CA VAL A 324 -0.70 11.05 -34.06
C VAL A 324 -1.22 12.02 -35.12
N ILE A 325 -0.69 11.99 -36.34
CA ILE A 325 -1.16 12.85 -37.44
C ILE A 325 -2.63 12.54 -37.79
N ASP A 326 -3.01 11.27 -37.85
CA ASP A 326 -4.37 10.85 -38.19
C ASP A 326 -5.40 11.19 -37.08
N LEU A 327 -4.96 11.32 -35.82
CA LEU A 327 -5.83 11.64 -34.67
C LEU A 327 -6.09 13.16 -34.53
N PHE A 328 -5.16 13.99 -35.01
CA PHE A 328 -5.18 15.46 -34.84
C PHE A 328 -5.51 16.22 -36.14
N LYS A 329 -5.86 15.53 -37.22
CA LYS A 329 -6.29 16.08 -38.51
C LYS A 329 -7.80 16.01 -38.68
#